data_AF-A0A5D0V484-F1
#
_entry.id   AF-A0A5D0V484-F1
#
_cell.length_a   1.000
_cell.length_b   1.000
_cell.length_c   1.000
_cell.angle_alpha   90.00
_cell.angle_beta   90.00
_cell.angle_gamma   90.00
#
_symmetry.space_group_name_H-M   'P 1'
#
loop_
_entity.id
_entity.type
_entity.pdbx_description
1 polymer ?
#
loop_
_entity_poly.entity_id
_entity_poly.type
_entity_poly.pdbx_seq_one_letter_code
_entity_poly.pdbx_strand_id
1 'polypeptide(L)'
;MSFARVRALVVVGLLAVVALVFVVVAMVRDTQGKAGTAAGCPKGWPLADVTLREPKDVKINVYNGTDEVGRAGSVADDFRNRKFQVKKVGNAPAVDAVAVLRFGPKGVGSAHLLRAYFLDNALQKFDAKRTDDTVDVILGNSFQQLATTTEVNQSLGDLGSPIAPPETCPAPVDK
;
A
#
# COMPACT_ATOMS: atom_id res chain seq x y z
N MET A 1 26.63 -28.75 -46.66
CA MET A 1 26.23 -28.69 -45.23
C MET A 1 25.45 -29.96 -44.90
N SER A 2 25.85 -30.73 -43.88
CA SER A 2 25.17 -31.99 -43.53
C SER A 2 23.72 -31.72 -43.11
N PHE A 3 22.75 -32.52 -43.59
CA PHE A 3 21.32 -32.42 -43.28
C PHE A 3 21.02 -32.28 -41.78
N ALA A 4 21.90 -32.80 -40.91
CA ALA A 4 21.81 -32.64 -39.46
C ALA A 4 21.93 -31.18 -38.98
N ARG A 5 22.80 -30.37 -39.60
CA ARG A 5 22.98 -28.94 -39.23
C ARG A 5 21.78 -28.09 -39.65
N VAL A 6 21.21 -28.37 -40.82
CA VAL A 6 20.01 -27.66 -41.31
C VAL A 6 18.80 -27.96 -40.41
N ARG A 7 18.60 -29.23 -40.02
CA ARG A 7 17.53 -29.62 -39.09
C ARG A 7 17.71 -28.98 -37.71
N ALA A 8 18.93 -28.95 -37.18
CA ALA A 8 19.21 -28.29 -35.91
C ALA A 8 18.89 -26.79 -35.94
N LEU A 9 19.30 -26.08 -37.00
CA LEU A 9 19.01 -24.65 -37.15
C LEU A 9 17.50 -24.36 -37.29
N VAL A 10 16.76 -25.23 -37.98
CA VAL A 10 15.29 -25.11 -38.10
C VAL A 10 14.62 -25.29 -36.74
N VAL A 11 15.04 -26.29 -35.96
CA VAL A 11 14.48 -26.53 -34.61
C VAL A 11 14.80 -25.37 -33.67
N VAL A 12 16.03 -24.87 -33.68
CA VAL A 12 16.43 -23.72 -32.85
C VAL A 12 15.67 -22.45 -33.26
N GLY A 13 15.50 -22.21 -34.55
CA GLY A 13 14.69 -21.09 -35.06
C GLY A 13 13.24 -21.19 -34.62
N LEU A 14 12.64 -22.39 -34.69
CA LEU A 14 11.27 -22.62 -34.24
C LEU A 14 11.13 -22.35 -32.73
N LEU A 15 12.07 -22.85 -31.92
CA LEU A 15 12.07 -22.63 -30.47
C LEU A 15 12.22 -21.14 -30.11
N ALA A 16 13.04 -20.39 -30.84
CA ALA A 16 13.19 -18.96 -30.64
C ALA A 16 11.88 -18.20 -30.96
N VAL A 17 11.18 -18.58 -32.04
CA VAL A 17 9.88 -18.00 -32.39
C VAL A 17 8.83 -18.33 -31.31
N VAL A 18 8.77 -19.58 -30.85
CA VAL A 18 7.84 -19.99 -29.77
C VAL A 18 8.11 -19.21 -28.49
N ALA A 19 9.37 -19.06 -28.09
CA ALA A 19 9.75 -18.27 -26.92
C ALA A 19 9.33 -16.80 -27.06
N LEU A 20 9.53 -16.20 -28.23
CA LEU A 20 9.13 -14.81 -28.50
C LEU A 20 7.61 -14.64 -28.43
N VAL A 21 6.85 -15.55 -29.04
CA VAL A 21 5.37 -15.56 -28.96
C VAL A 21 4.91 -15.69 -27.51
N PHE A 22 5.54 -16.57 -26.73
CA PHE A 22 5.21 -16.75 -25.32
C PHE A 22 5.45 -15.45 -24.51
N VAL A 23 6.58 -14.77 -24.71
CA VAL A 23 6.89 -13.48 -24.06
C VAL A 23 5.86 -12.41 -24.42
N VAL A 24 5.50 -12.29 -25.71
CA VAL A 24 4.51 -11.31 -26.17
C VAL A 24 3.12 -11.61 -25.57
N VAL A 25 2.69 -12.87 -25.58
CA VAL A 25 1.41 -13.28 -25.00
C VAL A 25 1.40 -13.05 -23.49
N ALA A 26 2.51 -13.34 -22.79
CA ALA A 26 2.64 -13.08 -21.37
C ALA A 26 2.54 -11.57 -21.06
N MET A 27 3.19 -10.71 -21.85
CA MET A 27 3.06 -9.25 -21.72
C MET A 27 1.64 -8.74 -21.98
N VAL A 28 0.96 -9.25 -23.01
CA VAL A 28 -0.40 -8.80 -23.35
C VAL A 28 -1.44 -9.33 -22.34
N ARG A 29 -1.21 -10.53 -21.80
CA ARG A 29 -2.07 -11.14 -20.77
C ARG A 29 -1.75 -10.69 -19.36
N ASP A 30 -0.68 -9.92 -19.16
CA ASP A 30 -0.39 -9.31 -17.87
C ASP A 30 -1.49 -8.31 -17.52
N THR A 31 -2.42 -8.78 -16.68
CA THR A 31 -3.63 -8.08 -16.28
C THR A 31 -3.40 -7.19 -15.06
N GLN A 32 -2.17 -7.17 -14.52
CA GLN A 32 -1.82 -6.31 -13.39
C GLN A 32 -2.03 -4.82 -13.70
N GLY A 33 -1.93 -4.40 -14.97
CA GLY A 33 -2.20 -3.02 -15.40
C GLY A 33 -3.67 -2.60 -15.44
N LYS A 34 -4.64 -3.50 -15.16
CA LYS A 34 -6.09 -3.20 -15.21
C LYS A 34 -6.79 -3.16 -13.85
N ALA A 35 -6.08 -3.43 -12.76
CA ALA A 35 -6.60 -3.21 -11.42
C ALA A 35 -6.71 -1.70 -11.17
N GLY A 36 -7.91 -1.12 -11.33
CA GLY A 36 -8.14 0.32 -11.08
C GLY A 36 -8.96 1.08 -12.12
N THR A 37 -9.64 0.40 -13.06
CA THR A 37 -10.47 1.14 -14.03
C THR A 37 -11.77 1.64 -13.38
N ALA A 38 -11.83 2.94 -13.13
CA ALA A 38 -13.02 3.68 -12.68
C ALA A 38 -14.22 3.62 -13.68
N ALA A 39 -14.10 2.89 -14.79
CA ALA A 39 -15.09 2.76 -15.86
C ALA A 39 -16.42 2.12 -15.42
N GLY A 40 -16.45 1.45 -14.25
CA GLY A 40 -17.67 0.87 -13.65
C GLY A 40 -18.14 1.56 -12.37
N CYS A 41 -17.60 2.73 -12.02
CA CYS A 41 -17.88 3.34 -10.73
C CYS A 41 -19.30 3.94 -10.66
N PRO A 42 -20.13 3.55 -9.67
CA PRO A 42 -21.43 4.20 -9.45
C PRO A 42 -21.28 5.70 -9.18
N LYS A 43 -22.19 6.51 -9.75
CA LYS A 43 -22.19 7.97 -9.59
C LYS A 43 -22.36 8.33 -8.10
N GLY A 44 -21.37 9.04 -7.54
CA GLY A 44 -21.37 9.50 -6.15
C GLY A 44 -20.42 8.74 -5.23
N TRP A 45 -19.80 7.65 -5.69
CA TRP A 45 -18.76 6.96 -4.92
C TRP A 45 -17.44 7.74 -5.01
N PRO A 46 -16.74 7.98 -3.89
CA PRO A 46 -15.45 8.63 -3.91
C PRO A 46 -14.39 7.71 -4.54
N LEU A 47 -13.47 8.32 -5.27
CA LEU A 47 -12.31 7.63 -5.81
C LEU A 47 -11.27 7.43 -4.69
N ALA A 48 -10.99 6.16 -4.39
CA ALA A 48 -10.00 5.73 -3.42
C ALA A 48 -8.64 5.56 -4.09
N ASP A 49 -7.65 6.27 -3.58
CA ASP A 49 -6.27 6.17 -4.05
C ASP A 49 -5.60 4.95 -3.43
N VAL A 50 -5.51 3.88 -4.21
CA VAL A 50 -4.87 2.62 -3.83
C VAL A 50 -3.37 2.60 -4.18
N THR A 51 -2.76 3.74 -4.55
CA THR A 51 -1.35 3.76 -4.92
C THR A 51 -0.46 3.62 -3.69
N LEU A 52 0.39 2.59 -3.68
CA LEU A 52 1.38 2.40 -2.62
C LEU A 52 2.53 3.39 -2.81
N ARG A 53 2.60 4.40 -1.94
CA ARG A 53 3.60 5.47 -1.97
C ARG A 53 4.86 5.08 -1.22
N GLU A 54 5.97 5.71 -1.56
CA GLU A 54 7.18 5.66 -0.74
C GLU A 54 6.96 6.39 0.59
N PRO A 55 7.63 5.99 1.70
CA PRO A 55 7.47 6.64 3.01
C PRO A 55 7.60 8.17 2.97
N LYS A 56 8.53 8.68 2.14
CA LYS A 56 8.79 10.13 1.97
C LYS A 56 7.60 10.92 1.44
N ASP A 57 6.66 10.27 0.76
CA ASP A 57 5.48 10.89 0.16
C ASP A 57 4.22 10.68 1.01
N VAL A 58 4.33 9.96 2.13
CA VAL A 58 3.22 9.70 3.04
C VAL A 58 3.16 10.74 4.15
N LYS A 59 2.03 11.46 4.20
CA LYS A 59 1.72 12.45 5.24
C LYS A 59 0.98 11.78 6.38
N ILE A 60 1.47 11.97 7.60
CA ILE A 60 0.83 11.41 8.80
C ILE A 60 0.65 12.44 9.90
N ASN A 61 -0.38 12.23 10.70
CA ASN A 61 -0.53 12.85 12.01
C ASN A 61 -0.40 11.76 13.06
N VAL A 62 0.38 11.99 14.12
CA VAL A 62 0.56 11.01 15.20
C VAL A 62 -0.15 11.50 16.44
N TYR A 63 -1.09 10.71 16.95
CA TYR A 63 -1.87 11.03 18.13
C TYR A 63 -1.61 10.03 19.25
N ASN A 64 -1.44 10.55 20.46
CA ASN A 64 -1.33 9.75 21.65
C ASN A 64 -2.73 9.36 22.14
N GLY A 65 -3.11 8.10 21.98
CA GLY A 65 -4.30 7.51 22.60
C GLY A 65 -3.91 6.53 23.71
N THR A 66 -2.78 6.77 24.39
CA THR A 66 -2.32 5.99 25.54
C THR A 66 -2.24 6.84 26.80
N ASP A 67 -2.09 6.17 27.94
CA ASP A 67 -1.92 6.83 29.24
C ASP A 67 -0.49 7.33 29.48
N GLU A 68 0.45 7.02 28.57
CA GLU A 68 1.87 7.39 28.67
C GLU A 68 2.13 8.77 28.07
N VAL A 69 2.74 9.67 28.84
CA VAL A 69 3.08 11.02 28.37
C VAL A 69 4.24 10.98 27.37
N GLY A 70 4.12 11.74 26.27
CA GLY A 70 5.21 11.91 25.29
C GLY A 70 5.33 10.80 24.25
N ARG A 71 4.51 9.75 24.34
CA ARG A 71 4.59 8.58 23.45
C ARG A 71 4.44 8.92 21.97
N ALA A 72 3.47 9.76 21.62
CA ALA A 72 3.28 10.21 20.24
C ALA A 72 4.47 11.03 19.71
N GLY A 73 5.19 11.74 20.58
CA GLY A 73 6.41 12.45 20.19
C GLY A 73 7.52 11.49 19.79
N SER A 74 7.82 10.51 20.65
CA SER A 74 8.83 9.48 20.37
C SER A 74 8.53 8.71 19.07
N VAL A 75 7.29 8.26 18.89
CA VAL A 75 6.91 7.50 17.70
C VAL A 75 6.87 8.39 16.44
N ALA A 76 6.53 9.67 16.58
CA ALA A 76 6.66 10.62 15.48
C ALA A 76 8.12 10.77 15.02
N ASP A 77 9.08 10.77 15.95
CA ASP A 77 10.51 10.80 15.59
C ASP A 77 10.94 9.52 14.89
N ASP A 78 10.46 8.35 15.32
CA ASP A 78 10.70 7.08 14.60
C ASP A 78 10.17 7.13 13.17
N PHE A 79 8.97 7.67 12.96
CA PHE A 79 8.41 7.86 11.62
C PHE A 79 9.22 8.85 10.78
N ARG A 80 9.70 9.96 11.36
CA ARG A 80 10.59 10.91 10.66
C ARG A 80 11.92 10.27 10.27
N ASN A 81 12.49 9.44 11.15
CA ASN A 81 13.71 8.67 10.86
C ASN A 81 13.50 7.73 9.67
N ARG A 82 12.28 7.18 9.55
CA ARG A 82 11.81 6.36 8.41
C ARG A 82 11.30 7.19 7.23
N LYS A 83 11.60 8.49 7.21
CA LYS A 83 11.31 9.48 6.15
C LYS A 83 9.85 9.89 5.98
N PHE A 84 8.94 9.48 6.85
CA PHE A 84 7.54 9.94 6.79
C PHE A 84 7.42 11.45 7.01
N GLN A 85 6.44 12.06 6.34
CA GLN A 85 6.09 13.46 6.56
C GLN A 85 5.13 13.58 7.75
N VAL A 86 5.66 13.66 8.96
CA VAL A 86 4.84 13.93 10.16
C VAL A 86 4.41 15.39 10.17
N LYS A 87 3.11 15.64 9.98
CA LYS A 87 2.52 16.99 9.93
C LYS A 87 2.08 17.50 11.29
N LYS A 88 1.52 16.62 12.12
CA LYS A 88 1.00 16.97 13.44
C LYS A 88 1.32 15.89 14.45
N VAL A 89 1.61 16.31 15.68
CA VAL A 89 1.67 15.46 16.86
C VAL A 89 0.66 15.99 17.87
N GLY A 90 -0.14 15.12 18.49
CA GLY A 90 -1.16 15.54 19.44
C GLY A 90 -1.67 14.40 20.33
N ASN A 91 -2.79 14.64 21.00
CA ASN A 91 -3.47 13.66 21.85
C ASN A 91 -4.84 13.30 21.27
N ALA A 92 -5.31 12.08 21.57
CA ALA A 92 -6.61 11.57 21.24
C ALA A 92 -7.18 10.82 22.47
N PRO A 93 -8.49 10.52 22.50
CA PRO A 93 -9.05 9.65 23.54
C PRO A 93 -8.31 8.31 23.58
N ALA A 94 -8.20 7.74 24.78
CA ALA A 94 -7.54 6.46 24.97
C ALA A 94 -8.22 5.36 24.15
N VAL A 95 -7.43 4.45 23.59
CA VAL A 95 -7.93 3.31 22.80
C VAL A 95 -7.22 2.02 23.19
N ASP A 96 -8.03 0.99 23.49
CA ASP A 96 -7.57 -0.35 23.84
C ASP A 96 -7.29 -1.18 22.57
N ALA A 97 -6.29 -0.74 21.80
CA ALA A 97 -5.81 -1.40 20.60
C ALA A 97 -4.30 -1.18 20.44
N VAL A 98 -3.69 -1.80 19.44
CA VAL A 98 -2.31 -1.47 19.04
C VAL A 98 -2.29 -0.08 18.42
N ALA A 99 -3.05 0.14 17.36
CA ALA A 99 -3.21 1.46 16.78
C ALA A 99 -4.55 1.56 16.05
N VAL A 100 -5.00 2.79 15.83
CA VAL A 100 -6.13 3.09 14.95
C VAL A 100 -5.66 4.02 13.85
N LEU A 101 -5.74 3.54 12.61
CA LEU A 101 -5.44 4.32 11.41
C LEU A 101 -6.74 4.94 10.89
N ARG A 102 -6.84 6.27 10.93
CA ARG A 102 -7.96 6.99 10.32
C ARG A 102 -7.53 7.64 9.03
N PHE A 103 -8.27 7.37 7.95
CA PHE A 103 -7.91 7.85 6.62
C PHE A 103 -9.16 8.02 5.75
N GLY A 104 -9.05 8.89 4.74
CA GLY A 104 -10.06 9.09 3.71
C GLY A 104 -9.73 8.34 2.41
N PRO A 105 -10.54 8.52 1.35
CA PRO A 105 -10.33 7.89 0.04
C PRO A 105 -8.92 8.11 -0.52
N LYS A 106 -8.35 9.32 -0.39
CA LYS A 106 -7.00 9.63 -0.91
C LYS A 106 -5.86 9.01 -0.09
N GLY A 107 -6.14 8.53 1.12
CA GLY A 107 -5.15 7.98 2.04
C GLY A 107 -5.09 6.45 2.05
N VAL A 108 -5.85 5.75 1.21
CA VAL A 108 -5.99 4.28 1.26
C VAL A 108 -4.65 3.56 1.08
N GLY A 109 -3.88 3.90 0.03
CA GLY A 109 -2.56 3.32 -0.20
C GLY A 109 -1.54 3.67 0.90
N SER A 110 -1.59 4.91 1.42
CA SER A 110 -0.76 5.33 2.55
C SER A 110 -1.10 4.59 3.85
N ALA A 111 -2.39 4.35 4.10
CA ALA A 111 -2.84 3.61 5.26
C ALA A 111 -2.47 2.12 5.15
N HIS A 112 -2.49 1.54 3.94
CA HIS A 112 -2.00 0.19 3.68
C HIS A 112 -0.52 0.04 4.01
N LEU A 113 0.31 1.01 3.62
CA LEU A 113 1.72 1.03 4.03
C LEU A 113 1.86 1.10 5.56
N LEU A 114 1.14 2.02 6.20
CA LEU A 114 1.21 2.18 7.66
C LEU A 114 0.72 0.92 8.40
N ARG A 115 -0.24 0.20 7.85
CA ARG A 115 -0.73 -1.07 8.41
C ARG A 115 0.39 -2.10 8.56
N ALA A 116 1.33 -2.15 7.61
CA ALA A 116 2.50 -3.02 7.69
C ALA A 116 3.47 -2.63 8.83
N TYR A 117 3.58 -1.34 9.17
CA TYR A 117 4.38 -0.89 10.34
C TYR A 117 3.82 -1.37 11.68
N PHE A 118 2.55 -1.77 11.71
CA PHE A 118 1.89 -2.36 12.88
C PHE A 118 1.65 -3.87 12.72
N LEU A 119 2.30 -4.52 11.75
CA LEU A 119 2.16 -5.96 11.47
C LEU A 119 0.70 -6.40 11.27
N ASP A 120 -0.09 -5.56 10.61
CA ASP A 120 -1.54 -5.76 10.40
C ASP A 120 -2.41 -5.78 11.67
N ASN A 121 -1.87 -5.38 12.83
CA ASN A 121 -2.63 -5.31 14.08
C ASN A 121 -3.31 -3.95 14.32
N ALA A 122 -3.24 -3.03 13.34
CA ALA A 122 -3.88 -1.72 13.45
C ALA A 122 -5.32 -1.76 12.95
N LEU A 123 -6.24 -1.21 13.75
CA LEU A 123 -7.63 -1.04 13.36
C LEU A 123 -7.74 0.06 12.29
N GLN A 124 -8.51 -0.21 11.26
CA GLN A 124 -8.72 0.74 10.16
C GLN A 124 -10.06 1.45 10.34
N LYS A 125 -10.04 2.78 10.30
CA LYS A 125 -11.23 3.64 10.36
C LYS A 125 -11.28 4.52 9.12
N PHE A 126 -12.02 4.04 8.13
CA PHE A 126 -12.25 4.76 6.89
C PHE A 126 -13.32 5.84 7.07
N ASP A 127 -13.06 7.04 6.56
CA ASP A 127 -14.01 8.14 6.50
C ASP A 127 -14.17 8.63 5.06
N ALA A 128 -15.29 8.26 4.42
CA ALA A 128 -15.59 8.61 3.04
C ALA A 128 -15.70 10.13 2.80
N LYS A 129 -15.97 10.93 3.83
CA LYS A 129 -16.15 12.39 3.72
C LYS A 129 -14.83 13.15 3.81
N ARG A 130 -13.75 12.49 4.22
CA ARG A 130 -12.45 13.13 4.40
C ARG A 130 -11.78 13.36 3.03
N THR A 131 -11.37 14.60 2.77
CA THR A 131 -10.85 15.02 1.45
C THR A 131 -9.33 15.13 1.36
N ASP A 132 -8.63 15.04 2.51
CA ASP A 132 -7.18 15.06 2.59
C ASP A 132 -6.53 13.69 2.34
N ASP A 133 -5.23 13.70 2.05
CA ASP A 133 -4.37 12.54 1.82
C ASP A 133 -3.58 12.12 3.07
N THR A 134 -3.96 12.64 4.25
CA THR A 134 -3.21 12.41 5.49
C THR A 134 -3.82 11.24 6.26
N VAL A 135 -2.95 10.41 6.84
CA VAL A 135 -3.36 9.30 7.72
C VAL A 135 -3.12 9.71 9.17
N ASP A 136 -4.17 9.65 9.98
CA ASP A 136 -4.03 9.85 11.42
C ASP A 136 -3.70 8.50 12.07
N VAL A 137 -2.54 8.42 12.69
CA VAL A 137 -2.05 7.27 13.46
C VAL A 137 -2.34 7.54 14.92
N ILE A 138 -3.37 6.90 15.46
CA ILE A 138 -3.68 6.97 16.89
C ILE A 138 -3.03 5.76 17.56
N LEU A 139 -2.05 6.00 18.42
CA LEU A 139 -1.38 4.95 19.19
C LEU A 139 -2.27 4.51 20.33
N GLY A 140 -2.45 3.21 20.51
CA GLY A 140 -3.24 2.66 21.61
C GLY A 140 -2.39 2.02 22.70
N ASN A 141 -3.04 1.68 23.81
CA ASN A 141 -2.39 1.14 25.00
C ASN A 141 -1.64 -0.17 24.76
N SER A 142 -2.03 -0.95 23.74
CA SER A 142 -1.34 -2.20 23.38
C SER A 142 -0.17 -2.00 22.41
N PHE A 143 0.09 -0.77 21.93
CA PHE A 143 1.26 -0.50 21.10
C PHE A 143 2.54 -0.75 21.88
N GLN A 144 3.55 -1.36 21.25
CA GLN A 144 4.85 -1.57 21.87
C GLN A 144 5.94 -0.82 21.09
N GLN A 145 6.06 -1.14 19.80
CA GLN A 145 7.05 -0.53 18.91
C GLN A 145 6.60 -0.67 17.46
N LEU A 146 7.20 0.13 16.57
CA LEU A 146 7.03 -0.03 15.13
C LEU A 146 7.84 -1.24 14.64
N ALA A 147 7.28 -1.98 13.69
CA ALA A 147 7.97 -3.06 13.00
C ALA A 147 9.31 -2.59 12.37
N THR A 148 10.29 -3.47 12.31
CA THR A 148 11.54 -3.25 11.58
C THR A 148 11.30 -3.23 10.07
N THR A 149 12.24 -2.69 9.28
CA THR A 149 12.09 -2.65 7.81
C THR A 149 11.88 -4.04 7.20
N THR A 150 12.56 -5.06 7.73
CA THR A 150 12.40 -6.45 7.27
C THR A 150 11.00 -6.96 7.53
N GLU A 151 10.46 -6.74 8.74
CA GLU A 151 9.11 -7.14 9.11
C GLU A 151 8.05 -6.37 8.32
N VAL A 152 8.27 -5.07 8.05
CA VAL A 152 7.39 -4.27 7.20
C VAL A 152 7.34 -4.84 5.79
N ASN A 153 8.49 -5.19 5.20
CA ASN A 153 8.52 -5.76 3.85
C ASN A 153 7.82 -7.13 3.79
N GLN A 154 8.03 -7.97 4.81
CA GLN A 154 7.33 -9.25 4.92
C GLN A 154 5.82 -9.03 5.04
N SER A 155 5.40 -8.14 5.95
CA SER A 155 3.99 -7.81 6.16
C SER A 155 3.37 -7.24 4.89
N LEU A 156 4.04 -6.36 4.14
CA LEU A 156 3.55 -5.89 2.84
C LEU A 156 3.37 -7.02 1.83
N GLY A 157 4.27 -8.00 1.81
CA GLY A 157 4.14 -9.20 0.99
C GLY A 157 2.90 -10.02 1.37
N ASP A 158 2.67 -10.23 2.67
CA ASP A 158 1.54 -10.99 3.19
C ASP A 158 0.19 -10.27 2.99
N LEU A 159 0.19 -8.94 3.11
CA LEU A 159 -0.99 -8.09 2.93
C LEU A 159 -1.43 -7.97 1.46
N GLY A 160 -0.50 -8.20 0.53
CA GLY A 160 -0.74 -8.04 -0.90
C GLY A 160 -1.03 -6.59 -1.29
N SER A 161 -1.73 -6.42 -2.42
CA SER A 161 -2.06 -5.11 -2.96
C SER A 161 -3.17 -4.42 -2.15
N PRO A 162 -3.10 -3.08 -1.97
CA PRO A 162 -4.16 -2.31 -1.34
C PRO A 162 -5.49 -2.46 -2.09
N ILE A 163 -6.57 -2.65 -1.33
CA ILE A 163 -7.94 -2.83 -1.84
C ILE A 163 -8.75 -1.58 -1.50
N ALA A 164 -9.54 -1.11 -2.47
CA ALA A 164 -10.46 0.00 -2.25
C ALA A 164 -11.51 -0.38 -1.19
N PRO A 165 -11.76 0.46 -0.17
CA PRO A 165 -12.81 0.22 0.83
C PRO A 165 -14.21 0.06 0.21
N PRO A 166 -15.17 -0.55 0.91
CA PRO A 166 -16.56 -0.62 0.47
C PRO A 166 -17.11 0.78 0.14
N GLU A 167 -18.00 0.85 -0.85
CA GLU A 167 -18.61 2.11 -1.33
C GLU A 167 -17.61 3.11 -1.92
N THR A 168 -16.42 2.65 -2.32
CA THR A 168 -15.42 3.44 -3.04
C THR A 168 -14.98 2.73 -4.31
N CYS A 169 -14.44 3.50 -5.26
CA CYS A 169 -13.87 2.94 -6.48
C CYS A 169 -12.38 3.21 -6.50
N PRO A 170 -11.53 2.28 -6.94
CA PRO A 170 -10.11 2.56 -7.09
C PRO A 170 -9.92 3.68 -8.11
N ALA A 171 -9.17 4.71 -7.72
CA ALA A 171 -8.74 5.76 -8.61
C ALA A 171 -7.86 5.16 -9.71
N PRO A 172 -7.97 5.64 -10.96
CA PRO A 172 -7.04 5.24 -12.00
C PRO A 172 -5.62 5.60 -11.54
N VAL A 173 -4.72 4.63 -11.65
CA VAL A 173 -3.30 4.85 -11.35
C VAL A 173 -2.75 5.69 -12.49
N ASP A 174 -2.48 6.98 -12.23
CA ASP A 174 -1.77 7.82 -13.19
C ASP A 174 -0.37 7.24 -13.39
N LYS A 175 -0.06 6.83 -14.63
CA LYS A 175 1.22 6.24 -15.03
C LYS A 175 2.34 7.28 -15.08
#